data_AF-A0A969YNH5-F1
#
_entry.id   AF-A0A969YNH5-F1
#
_cell.length_a   1.000
_cell.length_b   1.000
_cell.length_c   1.000
_cell.angle_alpha   90.00
_cell.angle_beta   90.00
_cell.angle_gamma   90.00
#
_symmetry.space_group_name_H-M   'P 1'
#
loop_
_entity.id
_entity.type
_entity.pdbx_description
1 polymer ?
#
loop_
_entity_poly.entity_id
_entity_poly.type
_entity_poly.pdbx_seq_one_letter_code
_entity_poly.pdbx_strand_id
1 'polypeptide(L)' 'MTQSRRFVESLLLKAGVTVNGPHPWDIQVKDDRFYDRVIRERSLGLGEAYMEGWWDCPRVDELICRILK' A
#
# COMPACT_ATOMS: atom_id res chain seq x y z
N MET A 1 6.71 -15.65 -4.13
CA MET A 1 5.73 -14.55 -4.04
C MET A 1 4.51 -15.05 -3.30
N THR A 2 4.21 -14.48 -2.13
CA THR A 2 3.07 -14.86 -1.29
C THR A 2 1.75 -14.44 -1.95
N GLN A 3 0.68 -15.22 -1.77
CA GLN A 3 -0.66 -14.94 -2.32
C GLN A 3 -1.16 -13.54 -1.92
N SER A 4 -0.83 -13.14 -0.70
CA SER A 4 -1.15 -11.86 -0.08
C SER A 4 -0.64 -10.67 -0.89
N ARG A 5 0.62 -10.74 -1.33
CA ARG A 5 1.26 -9.68 -2.11
C ARG A 5 0.52 -9.42 -3.42
N ARG A 6 0.25 -10.47 -4.20
CA ARG A 6 -0.47 -10.32 -5.48
C ARG A 6 -1.87 -9.75 -5.28
N PHE A 7 -2.56 -10.16 -4.22
CA PHE A 7 -3.89 -9.64 -3.92
C PHE A 7 -3.85 -8.13 -3.63
N VAL A 8 -2.96 -7.70 -2.73
CA VAL A 8 -2.80 -6.28 -2.37
C VAL A 8 -2.32 -5.45 -3.56
N GLU A 9 -1.33 -5.92 -4.31
CA GLU A 9 -0.86 -5.27 -5.55
C GLU A 9 -2.01 -5.09 -6.55
N SER A 10 -2.85 -6.12 -6.74
CA SER A 10 -4.00 -6.02 -7.65
C SER A 10 -5.09 -5.05 -7.16
N LEU A 11 -5.26 -4.92 -5.84
CA LEU A 11 -6.23 -3.99 -5.25
C LEU A 11 -5.76 -2.55 -5.44
N LEU A 12 -4.48 -2.27 -5.15
CA LEU A 12 -3.88 -0.96 -5.34
C LEU A 12 -3.85 -0.56 -6.81
N LEU A 13 -3.57 -1.52 -7.70
CA LEU A 13 -3.57 -1.27 -9.14
C LEU A 13 -4.96 -0.82 -9.64
N LYS A 14 -6.04 -1.37 -9.09
CA LYS A 14 -7.42 -0.92 -9.40
C LYS A 14 -7.68 0.52 -8.97
N ALA A 15 -7.02 0.99 -7.91
CA ALA A 15 -7.04 2.39 -7.48
C ALA A 15 -6.06 3.27 -8.28
N GLY A 16 -5.36 2.72 -9.28
CA GLY A 16 -4.35 3.46 -10.06
C GLY A 16 -3.07 3.75 -9.27
N VAL A 17 -2.76 2.90 -8.28
CA VAL A 17 -1.53 2.95 -7.47
C VAL A 17 -0.68 1.73 -7.82
N THR A 18 0.56 1.96 -8.24
CA THR A 18 1.52 0.89 -8.52
C THR A 18 2.45 0.72 -7.32
N VAL A 19 2.63 -0.51 -6.83
CA VAL A 19 3.58 -0.77 -5.74
C VAL A 19 5.00 -0.60 -6.25
N ASN A 20 5.81 0.20 -5.54
CA ASN A 20 7.16 0.62 -5.93
C ASN A 20 7.20 1.25 -7.32
N GLY A 21 6.12 1.95 -7.69
CA GLY A 21 5.99 2.65 -8.96
C GLY A 21 6.68 4.02 -8.97
N PRO A 22 6.76 4.67 -10.15
CA PRO A 22 7.48 5.92 -10.34
C PRO A 22 6.67 7.17 -9.97
N HIS A 23 5.36 7.06 -9.78
CA HIS A 23 4.53 8.24 -9.50
C HIS A 23 4.69 8.67 -8.04
N PRO A 24 4.51 9.96 -7.73
CA PRO A 24 4.67 10.44 -6.35
C PRO A 24 3.60 9.92 -5.39
N TRP A 25 2.47 9.41 -5.90
CA TRP A 25 1.42 8.75 -5.11
C TRP A 25 1.57 7.22 -5.07
N ASP A 26 2.58 6.66 -5.74
CA ASP A 26 2.84 5.22 -5.73
C ASP A 26 3.49 4.80 -4.40
N ILE A 27 2.87 3.82 -3.75
CA ILE A 27 3.34 3.30 -2.46
C ILE A 27 4.71 2.63 -2.60
N GLN A 28 5.65 2.99 -1.74
CA GLN A 28 6.99 2.42 -1.67
C GLN A 28 7.06 1.45 -0.49
N VAL A 29 6.92 0.16 -0.75
CA VAL A 29 6.93 -0.90 0.28
C VAL A 29 8.38 -1.27 0.60
N LYS A 30 8.78 -1.04 1.85
CA LYS A 30 10.11 -1.33 2.40
C LYS A 30 10.16 -2.68 3.12
N ASP A 31 9.00 -3.18 3.58
CA ASP A 31 8.88 -4.43 4.33
C ASP A 31 7.72 -5.30 3.81
N ASP A 32 8.01 -6.53 3.40
CA ASP A 32 7.02 -7.46 2.83
C ASP A 32 5.96 -7.93 3.85
N ARG A 33 6.18 -7.77 5.17
CA ARG A 33 5.15 -8.04 6.21
C ARG A 33 3.92 -7.16 6.05
N PHE A 34 4.05 -6.03 5.34
CA PHE A 34 2.97 -5.14 4.95
C PHE A 34 1.79 -5.87 4.32
N TYR A 35 2.04 -6.77 3.36
CA TYR A 35 0.98 -7.39 2.58
C TYR A 35 0.04 -8.25 3.43
N ASP A 36 0.60 -9.06 4.32
CA ASP A 36 -0.19 -9.90 5.23
C ASP A 36 -0.96 -9.06 6.25
N ARG A 37 -0.35 -7.97 6.74
CA ARG A 37 -1.00 -7.06 7.70
C ARG A 37 -2.19 -6.33 7.10
N VAL A 38 -2.06 -5.82 5.87
CA VAL A 38 -3.17 -5.14 5.17
C VAL A 38 -4.35 -6.08 4.92
N ILE A 39 -4.11 -7.36 4.63
CA ILE A 39 -5.22 -8.31 4.47
C ILE A 39 -5.94 -8.56 5.80
N ARG A 40 -5.20 -8.68 6.89
CA ARG A 40 -5.76 -8.98 8.22
C ARG A 40 -6.48 -7.78 8.85
N GLU A 41 -5.87 -6.60 8.78
CA GLU A 41 -6.28 -5.40 9.52
C GLU A 41 -6.85 -4.29 8.62
N ARG A 42 -6.88 -4.51 7.30
CA ARG A 42 -7.44 -3.60 6.29
C ARG A 42 -6.83 -2.19 6.39
N SER A 43 -7.67 -1.17 6.54
CA SER A 43 -7.25 0.23 6.61
C SER A 43 -6.41 0.55 7.83
N LEU A 44 -6.63 -0.13 8.96
CA LEU A 44 -5.82 0.06 10.16
C LEU A 44 -4.40 -0.46 9.94
N GLY A 45 -4.27 -1.67 9.38
CA GLY A 45 -2.98 -2.25 9.04
C GLY A 45 -2.18 -1.42 8.03
N LEU A 46 -2.87 -0.77 7.08
CA LEU A 46 -2.25 0.19 6.17
C LEU A 46 -1.66 1.38 6.92
N GLY A 47 -2.41 2.00 7.83
CA GLY A 47 -1.98 3.18 8.59
C GLY A 47 -0.90 2.88 9.63
N GLU A 48 -1.03 1.77 10.37
CA GLU A 48 -0.02 1.36 11.35
C GLU A 48 1.30 0.98 10.67
N ALA A 49 1.25 0.27 9.54
CA ALA A 49 2.44 -0.04 8.76
C ALA A 49 3.15 1.22 8.22
N TYR A 50 2.40 2.30 7.97
CA TYR A 50 2.99 3.61 7.63
C TYR A 50 3.71 4.22 8.82
N MET A 51 3.06 4.25 9.99
CA MET A 51 3.66 4.77 11.22
C MET A 51 4.92 3.99 11.64
N GLU A 52 4.93 2.69 11.39
CA GLU A 52 6.07 1.80 11.64
C GLU A 52 7.14 1.87 10.53
N GLY A 53 6.92 2.64 9.46
CA GLY A 53 7.87 2.84 8.36
C GLY A 53 8.03 1.65 7.41
N TRP A 54 7.07 0.71 7.40
CA TRP A 54 7.09 -0.47 6.52
C TRP A 54 6.80 -0.11 5.06
N TRP A 55 6.14 1.03 4.84
CA TRP A 55 6.00 1.64 3.54
C TRP A 55 5.99 3.16 3.64
N ASP A 56 6.21 3.82 2.52
CA ASP A 56 6.30 5.28 2.42
C ASP A 56 5.70 5.77 1.11
N CYS A 57 5.38 7.05 1.00
CA CYS A 57 4.86 7.64 -0.22
C CYS A 57 5.09 9.16 -0.22
N PRO A 58 5.69 9.75 -1.27
CA PRO A 58 5.89 11.20 -1.35
C PRO A 58 4.59 12.01 -1.26
N ARG A 59 3.47 11.48 -1.77
CA ARG A 59 2.14 12.11 -1.77
C ARG A 59 1.10 11.17 -1.17
N VAL A 60 1.21 10.93 0.14
CA VAL A 60 0.26 10.12 0.92
C VAL A 60 -1.17 10.68 0.79
N ASP A 61 -1.33 12.00 0.74
CA ASP A 61 -2.62 12.67 0.49
C ASP A 61 -3.30 12.13 -0.78
N GLU A 62 -2.55 12.09 -1.88
CA GLU A 62 -3.06 11.65 -3.18
C GLU A 62 -3.29 10.14 -3.23
N LEU A 63 -2.39 9.35 -2.62
CA LEU A 63 -2.56 7.91 -2.44
C LEU A 63 -3.91 7.59 -1.78
N ILE A 64 -4.20 8.21 -0.63
CA ILE A 64 -5.43 7.94 0.12
C ILE A 64 -6.67 8.40 -0.66
N CYS A 65 -6.62 9.55 -1.34
CA CYS A 65 -7.68 9.99 -2.23
C CYS A 65 -7.97 9.02 -3.38
N ARG A 66 -6.95 8.29 -3.87
CA ARG A 66 -7.12 7.27 -4.92
C ARG A 66 -7.71 5.97 -4.38
N ILE A 67 -7.29 5.56 -3.18
CA ILE A 67 -7.76 4.32 -2.53
C ILE A 67 -9.22 4.43 -2.08
N LEU A 68 -9.69 5.61 -1.69
CA LEU A 68 -11.06 5.83 -1.17
C LEU A 68 -12.14 6.10 -2.24
N LYS A 69 -11.74 6.18 -3.52
CA LYS A 69 -12.68 6.34 -4.64
C LYS A 69 -13.25 4.99 -5.08
#